data_AF-A0A1Q8FV37-F1
#
_entry.id   AF-A0A1Q8FV37-F1
#
_cell.length_a   1.000
_cell.length_b   1.000
_cell.length_c   1.000
_cell.angle_alpha   90.00
_cell.angle_beta   90.00
_cell.angle_gamma   90.00
#
_symmetry.space_group_name_H-M   'P 1'
#
loop_
_entity.id
_entity.type
_entity.pdbx_description
1 polymer ?
#
loop_
_entity_poly.entity_id
_entity_poly.type
_entity_poly.pdbx_seq_one_letter_code
_entity_poly.pdbx_strand_id
1 'polypeptide(L)'
;MTETVDAGEMRTPGADAWQRAGLTRGEAVRRERVDRWRAETQSPWEAGLPGLIGWLLWRTLFKGLQPLWLITSLALALWFSVQWLGQTGGLAAHVEPQPGEAERLSVLVAAAVPEGADARRIWQGRLEDALRGDERRRADIDRFRSWAALGPDLIGRERLALESLAGAAGPRALDAELRAGPAWQRRTRLEAAWQSQLARGEALDLDPPALIFAPEAIRQRAVTRGFAWAVANTSADGFFRGDHRGQFELRSVPGLVTGEAGDTRLYGGVRDLVIQLCAGSGSGPSLRPDGCDSPIIPPAAADSLALSLAAIEAGMVELPGRSRAMVSGAEILIAARRAGRLDPGFEAWLAGALADLLPAETVRARLVEAGVRPDVSFAAPSRVRPQIESLHDARTAPGAVELATLLQQIDAVRSATSSFEAIRLMVYVDTPDTLAELQRLSALAGPASLAVMEWLGATAYQALVAAGPRPAAAPGVRQGLILALGSAAFVLLLTLIRITTPDRLRRASRTSLTDAWMSRLLLGRKI
;
A
#
# COMPACT_ATOMS: atom_id res chain seq x y z
N MET A 1 -82.64 -35.38 -46.69
CA MET A 1 -82.49 -36.26 -45.52
C MET A 1 -81.93 -35.43 -44.39
N THR A 2 -82.71 -35.37 -43.33
CA THR A 2 -82.54 -34.63 -42.08
C THR A 2 -81.36 -35.13 -41.26
N GLU A 3 -80.58 -34.20 -40.70
CA GLU A 3 -80.10 -34.33 -39.32
C GLU A 3 -79.90 -32.92 -38.74
N THR A 4 -80.93 -32.46 -38.05
CA THR A 4 -80.87 -31.46 -36.99
C THR A 4 -80.15 -32.08 -35.79
N VAL A 5 -79.13 -31.43 -35.28
CA VAL A 5 -78.64 -31.67 -33.91
C VAL A 5 -78.77 -30.39 -33.13
N ASP A 6 -79.55 -30.51 -32.05
CA ASP A 6 -80.03 -29.50 -31.14
C ASP A 6 -78.96 -28.73 -30.37
N ALA A 7 -79.37 -27.53 -29.97
CA ALA A 7 -78.74 -26.74 -28.94
C ALA A 7 -79.00 -27.34 -27.55
N GLY A 8 -77.94 -27.41 -26.75
CA GLY A 8 -78.08 -27.49 -25.29
C GLY A 8 -77.44 -28.72 -24.68
N GLU A 9 -76.15 -28.61 -24.35
CA GLU A 9 -75.65 -29.31 -23.17
C GLU A 9 -74.49 -28.53 -22.57
N MET A 10 -74.68 -28.14 -21.31
CA MET A 10 -73.64 -27.63 -20.44
C MET A 10 -72.53 -28.67 -20.37
N ARG A 11 -71.50 -28.56 -21.23
CA ARG A 11 -70.24 -29.25 -20.99
C ARG A 11 -69.59 -28.58 -19.79
N THR A 12 -69.97 -29.03 -18.60
CA THR A 12 -69.01 -29.15 -17.50
C THR A 12 -67.82 -29.87 -18.09
N PRO A 13 -66.69 -29.18 -18.19
CA PRO A 13 -65.55 -29.67 -18.93
C PRO A 13 -65.03 -30.92 -18.21
N GLY A 14 -64.98 -32.05 -18.92
CA GLY A 14 -64.63 -33.35 -18.36
C GLY A 14 -63.35 -33.27 -17.53
N ALA A 15 -63.32 -33.97 -16.40
CA ALA A 15 -62.21 -33.95 -15.43
C ALA A 15 -60.82 -34.13 -16.11
N ASP A 16 -60.79 -34.86 -17.23
CA ASP A 16 -59.57 -35.20 -17.99
C ASP A 16 -59.06 -34.11 -18.95
N ALA A 17 -59.86 -33.09 -19.26
CA ALA A 17 -59.48 -32.04 -20.21
C ALA A 17 -58.52 -31.00 -19.58
N TRP A 18 -58.62 -30.80 -18.27
CA TRP A 18 -57.84 -29.79 -17.54
C TRP A 18 -56.50 -30.32 -17.05
N GLN A 19 -56.44 -31.60 -16.65
CA GLN A 19 -55.20 -32.28 -16.27
C GLN A 19 -54.22 -32.36 -17.45
N ARG A 20 -54.72 -32.66 -18.67
CA ARG A 20 -53.90 -32.66 -19.90
C ARG A 20 -53.39 -31.27 -20.31
N ALA A 21 -54.01 -30.20 -19.81
CA ALA A 21 -53.61 -28.82 -20.08
C ALA A 21 -52.70 -28.24 -18.97
N GLY A 22 -52.41 -29.00 -17.91
CA GLY A 22 -51.61 -28.54 -16.76
C GLY A 22 -52.29 -27.43 -15.94
N LEU A 23 -53.62 -27.36 -15.94
CA LEU A 23 -54.41 -26.34 -15.22
C LEU A 23 -55.14 -26.96 -14.03
N THR A 24 -55.21 -26.24 -12.91
CA THR A 24 -56.11 -26.60 -11.81
C THR A 24 -57.57 -26.45 -12.24
N ARG A 25 -58.49 -27.19 -11.59
CA ARG A 25 -59.94 -27.09 -11.86
C ARG A 25 -60.49 -25.66 -11.71
N GLY A 26 -59.89 -24.84 -10.84
CA GLY A 26 -60.28 -23.43 -10.71
C GLY A 26 -59.77 -22.54 -11.86
N GLU A 27 -58.56 -22.77 -12.35
CA GLU A 27 -57.95 -22.04 -13.48
C GLU A 27 -58.66 -22.34 -14.79
N ALA A 28 -58.98 -23.60 -14.97
CA ALA A 28 -59.82 -24.14 -16.01
C ALA A 28 -61.13 -23.35 -16.22
N VAL A 29 -61.96 -23.31 -15.17
CA VAL A 29 -63.24 -22.60 -15.17
C VAL A 29 -63.06 -21.10 -15.43
N ARG A 30 -61.99 -20.49 -14.89
CA ARG A 30 -61.69 -19.08 -15.13
C ARG A 30 -61.35 -18.82 -16.59
N ARG A 31 -60.55 -19.67 -17.22
CA ARG A 31 -60.18 -19.54 -18.64
C ARG A 31 -61.40 -19.62 -19.54
N GLU A 32 -62.27 -20.61 -19.35
CA GLU A 32 -63.51 -20.72 -20.12
C GLU A 32 -64.40 -19.50 -19.98
N ARG A 33 -64.52 -18.97 -18.75
CA ARG A 33 -65.28 -17.75 -18.49
C ARG A 33 -64.68 -16.53 -19.21
N VAL A 34 -63.35 -16.40 -19.22
CA VAL A 34 -62.62 -15.36 -19.96
C VAL A 34 -62.86 -15.48 -21.47
N ASP A 35 -62.70 -16.67 -22.03
CA ASP A 35 -62.85 -16.91 -23.47
C ASP A 35 -64.30 -16.66 -23.91
N ARG A 36 -65.29 -17.10 -23.12
CA ARG A 36 -66.72 -16.81 -23.35
C ARG A 36 -67.03 -15.32 -23.28
N TRP A 37 -66.57 -14.64 -22.22
CA TRP A 37 -66.81 -13.20 -22.07
C TRP A 37 -66.19 -12.40 -23.21
N ARG A 38 -64.99 -12.76 -23.67
CA ARG A 38 -64.36 -12.12 -24.84
C ARG A 38 -65.11 -12.37 -26.13
N ALA A 39 -65.62 -13.59 -26.35
CA ALA A 39 -66.42 -13.91 -27.53
C ALA A 39 -67.73 -13.11 -27.56
N GLU A 40 -68.37 -12.94 -26.40
CA GLU A 40 -69.61 -12.19 -26.23
C GLU A 40 -69.44 -10.65 -26.18
N THR A 41 -68.22 -10.13 -26.06
CA THR A 41 -67.96 -8.67 -25.97
C THR A 41 -67.95 -8.03 -27.36
N GLN A 42 -68.60 -6.88 -27.53
CA GLN A 42 -68.60 -6.11 -28.79
C GLN A 42 -67.18 -5.67 -29.18
N SER A 43 -66.94 -5.49 -30.48
CA SER A 43 -65.67 -4.89 -30.88
C SER A 43 -65.62 -3.41 -30.49
N PRO A 44 -64.43 -2.81 -30.25
CA PRO A 44 -64.32 -1.39 -29.92
C PRO A 44 -64.95 -0.45 -30.95
N TRP A 45 -65.11 -0.92 -32.19
CA TRP A 45 -65.68 -0.17 -33.30
C TRP A 45 -67.20 -0.30 -33.41
N GLU A 46 -67.80 -1.26 -32.69
CA GLU A 46 -69.25 -1.48 -32.61
C GLU A 46 -69.88 -0.78 -31.40
N ALA A 47 -69.08 -0.46 -30.37
CA ALA A 47 -69.54 0.19 -29.16
C ALA A 47 -69.81 1.70 -29.37
N GLY A 48 -70.80 2.24 -28.65
CA GLY A 48 -71.05 3.69 -28.64
C GLY A 48 -69.86 4.49 -28.06
N LEU A 49 -69.73 5.77 -28.46
CA LEU A 49 -68.69 6.70 -27.99
C LEU A 49 -68.38 6.64 -26.47
N PRO A 50 -69.36 6.65 -25.54
CA PRO A 50 -69.07 6.57 -24.11
C PRO A 50 -68.42 5.24 -23.70
N GLY A 51 -68.82 4.12 -24.33
CA GLY A 51 -68.22 2.81 -24.09
C GLY A 51 -66.79 2.71 -24.61
N LEU A 52 -66.51 3.29 -25.79
CA LEU A 52 -65.16 3.37 -26.35
C LEU A 52 -64.22 4.20 -25.47
N ILE A 53 -64.65 5.37 -24.99
CA ILE A 53 -63.84 6.24 -24.11
C ILE A 53 -63.53 5.53 -22.79
N GLY A 54 -64.53 4.91 -22.17
CA GLY A 54 -64.35 4.14 -20.94
C GLY A 54 -63.40 2.96 -21.14
N TRP A 55 -63.51 2.24 -22.25
CA TRP A 55 -62.62 1.14 -22.60
C TRP A 55 -61.18 1.59 -22.86
N LEU A 56 -60.98 2.71 -23.56
CA LEU A 56 -59.65 3.29 -23.78
C LEU A 56 -58.99 3.71 -22.46
N LEU A 57 -59.72 4.38 -21.55
CA LEU A 57 -59.24 4.74 -20.22
C LEU A 57 -58.85 3.51 -19.40
N TRP A 58 -59.69 2.47 -19.40
CA TRP A 58 -59.38 1.19 -18.77
C TRP A 58 -58.13 0.57 -19.40
N ARG A 59 -57.99 0.63 -20.72
CA ARG A 59 -56.84 0.04 -21.42
C ARG A 59 -55.55 0.78 -21.11
N THR A 60 -55.59 2.11 -21.03
CA THR A 60 -54.44 2.93 -20.61
C THR A 60 -54.06 2.67 -19.16
N LEU A 61 -55.02 2.49 -18.25
CA LEU A 61 -54.74 2.11 -16.86
C LEU A 61 -54.17 0.69 -16.77
N PHE A 62 -54.80 -0.29 -17.41
CA PHE A 62 -54.48 -1.70 -17.26
C PHE A 62 -53.20 -2.13 -18.01
N LYS A 63 -52.91 -1.50 -19.17
CA LYS A 63 -51.71 -1.80 -19.96
C LYS A 63 -50.63 -0.72 -19.89
N GLY A 64 -50.98 0.53 -19.63
CA GLY A 64 -50.04 1.66 -19.60
C GLY A 64 -49.35 1.83 -18.24
N LEU A 65 -49.96 1.41 -17.14
CA LEU A 65 -49.38 1.59 -15.80
C LEU A 65 -48.02 0.90 -15.63
N GLN A 66 -47.87 -0.33 -16.11
CA GLN A 66 -46.63 -1.08 -16.00
C GLN A 66 -45.44 -0.43 -16.75
N PRO A 67 -45.56 -0.06 -18.05
CA PRO A 67 -44.49 0.64 -18.75
C PRO A 67 -44.24 2.05 -18.19
N LEU A 68 -45.28 2.80 -17.80
CA LEU A 68 -45.12 4.10 -17.13
C LEU A 68 -44.37 3.98 -15.81
N TRP A 69 -44.68 2.96 -15.00
CA TRP A 69 -43.99 2.70 -13.74
C TRP A 69 -42.52 2.29 -13.95
N LEU A 70 -42.24 1.49 -14.97
CA LEU A 70 -40.84 1.17 -15.33
C LEU A 70 -40.09 2.44 -15.76
N ILE A 71 -40.66 3.25 -16.65
CA ILE A 71 -40.04 4.48 -17.14
C ILE A 71 -39.77 5.45 -16.00
N THR A 72 -40.75 5.67 -15.12
CA THR A 72 -40.58 6.54 -13.95
C THR A 72 -39.55 5.99 -12.95
N SER A 73 -39.52 4.68 -12.72
CA SER A 73 -38.49 4.05 -11.86
C SER A 73 -37.09 4.21 -12.45
N LEU A 74 -36.94 4.04 -13.76
CA LEU A 74 -35.66 4.23 -14.46
C LEU A 74 -35.24 5.71 -14.48
N ALA A 75 -36.18 6.63 -14.68
CA ALA A 75 -35.91 8.07 -14.63
C ALA A 75 -35.45 8.49 -13.23
N LEU A 76 -36.10 7.98 -12.17
CA LEU A 76 -35.67 8.19 -10.79
C LEU A 76 -34.31 7.54 -10.51
N ALA A 77 -34.07 6.32 -11.01
CA ALA A 77 -32.77 5.65 -10.85
C ALA A 77 -31.66 6.44 -11.55
N LEU A 78 -31.92 6.98 -12.74
CA LEU A 78 -30.98 7.84 -13.46
C LEU A 78 -30.72 9.14 -12.68
N TRP A 79 -31.77 9.79 -12.19
CA TRP A 79 -31.66 11.00 -11.37
C TRP A 79 -30.80 10.78 -10.12
N PHE A 80 -31.12 9.73 -9.34
CA PHE A 80 -30.35 9.39 -8.15
C PHE A 80 -28.93 8.90 -8.47
N SER A 81 -28.71 8.26 -9.62
CA SER A 81 -27.36 7.88 -10.09
C SER A 81 -26.51 9.10 -10.39
N VAL A 82 -27.07 10.12 -11.04
CA VAL A 82 -26.36 11.39 -11.33
C VAL A 82 -26.03 12.14 -10.04
N GLN A 83 -26.98 12.20 -9.10
CA GLN A 83 -26.75 12.81 -7.78
C GLN A 83 -25.71 12.05 -6.97
N TRP A 84 -25.77 10.71 -6.98
CA TRP A 84 -24.80 9.84 -6.31
C TRP A 84 -23.40 10.08 -6.89
N LEU A 85 -23.26 10.05 -8.22
CA LEU A 85 -22.01 10.33 -8.91
C LEU A 85 -21.49 11.74 -8.55
N GLY A 86 -22.33 12.77 -8.59
CA GLY A 86 -21.92 14.13 -8.24
C GLY A 86 -21.38 14.26 -6.82
N GLN A 87 -22.00 13.58 -5.85
CA GLN A 87 -21.57 13.61 -4.44
C GLN A 87 -20.30 12.81 -4.17
N THR A 88 -20.03 11.77 -4.94
CA THR A 88 -18.89 10.88 -4.73
C THR A 88 -17.67 11.23 -5.59
N GLY A 89 -17.65 12.40 -6.25
CA GLY A 89 -16.52 12.83 -7.09
C GLY A 89 -16.55 12.34 -8.54
N GLY A 90 -17.74 11.97 -9.04
CA GLY A 90 -17.98 11.56 -10.41
C GLY A 90 -17.65 10.09 -10.69
N LEU A 91 -17.70 9.71 -11.97
CA LEU A 91 -17.38 8.35 -12.42
C LEU A 91 -15.89 8.03 -12.21
N ALA A 92 -15.02 9.03 -12.39
CA ALA A 92 -13.57 8.89 -12.22
C ALA A 92 -13.20 8.42 -10.81
N ALA A 93 -13.81 8.99 -9.76
CA ALA A 93 -13.52 8.62 -8.37
C ALA A 93 -13.88 7.16 -7.99
N HIS A 94 -14.74 6.49 -8.76
CA HIS A 94 -15.12 5.09 -8.56
C HIS A 94 -14.39 4.11 -9.48
N VAL A 95 -13.94 4.59 -10.64
CA VAL A 95 -13.23 3.78 -11.63
C VAL A 95 -11.71 3.83 -11.38
N GLU A 96 -11.21 4.94 -10.83
CA GLU A 96 -9.80 5.08 -10.48
C GLU A 96 -9.54 4.52 -9.08
N PRO A 97 -8.60 3.57 -8.93
CA PRO A 97 -8.15 3.13 -7.62
C PRO A 97 -7.58 4.33 -6.86
N GLN A 98 -7.80 4.37 -5.53
CA GLN A 98 -7.10 5.39 -4.72
C GLN A 98 -5.59 5.18 -4.85
N PRO A 99 -4.81 6.27 -4.98
CA PRO A 99 -3.37 6.15 -5.13
C PRO A 99 -2.79 5.47 -3.89
N GLY A 100 -2.02 4.41 -4.12
CA GLY A 100 -1.30 3.70 -3.08
C GLY A 100 -0.23 4.57 -2.43
N GLU A 101 0.35 4.14 -1.31
CA GLU A 101 1.40 4.88 -0.60
C GLU A 101 2.60 5.22 -1.51
N ALA A 102 3.04 4.28 -2.35
CA ALA A 102 4.13 4.50 -3.30
C ALA A 102 3.79 5.55 -4.38
N GLU A 103 2.54 5.59 -4.85
CA GLU A 103 2.10 6.60 -5.82
C GLU A 103 2.02 7.98 -5.19
N ARG A 104 1.50 8.07 -3.95
CA ARG A 104 1.50 9.32 -3.17
C ARG A 104 2.93 9.83 -2.93
N LEU A 105 3.86 8.94 -2.60
CA LEU A 105 5.26 9.30 -2.44
C LEU A 105 5.86 9.85 -3.75
N SER A 106 5.63 9.17 -4.87
CA SER A 106 6.10 9.62 -6.20
C SER A 106 5.55 11.01 -6.55
N VAL A 107 4.26 11.27 -6.26
CA VAL A 107 3.63 12.58 -6.43
C VAL A 107 4.28 13.65 -5.55
N LEU A 108 4.53 13.36 -4.27
CA LEU A 108 5.20 14.29 -3.35
C LEU A 108 6.63 14.62 -3.81
N VAL A 109 7.39 13.60 -4.24
CA VAL A 109 8.75 13.78 -4.77
C VAL A 109 8.76 14.70 -5.99
N ALA A 110 7.85 14.46 -6.95
CA ALA A 110 7.73 15.27 -8.15
C ALA A 110 7.25 16.70 -7.86
N ALA A 111 6.29 16.86 -6.93
CA ALA A 111 5.72 18.15 -6.56
C ALA A 111 6.72 19.06 -5.82
N ALA A 112 7.73 18.49 -5.16
CA ALA A 112 8.79 19.25 -4.51
C ALA A 112 9.82 19.86 -5.49
N VAL A 113 9.75 19.53 -6.79
CA VAL A 113 10.60 20.19 -7.82
C VAL A 113 10.16 21.65 -7.97
N PRO A 114 11.07 22.63 -7.81
CA PRO A 114 10.70 24.04 -7.96
C PRO A 114 10.12 24.35 -9.34
N GLU A 115 9.12 25.23 -9.38
CA GLU A 115 8.47 25.63 -10.63
C GLU A 115 9.50 26.17 -11.64
N GLY A 116 9.44 25.66 -12.89
CA GLY A 116 10.36 26.04 -13.96
C GLY A 116 11.75 25.38 -13.89
N ALA A 117 12.08 24.65 -12.83
CA ALA A 117 13.33 23.91 -12.76
C ALA A 117 13.27 22.60 -13.59
N ASP A 118 14.41 22.22 -14.16
CA ASP A 118 14.52 20.92 -14.84
C ASP A 118 14.90 19.83 -13.84
N ALA A 119 13.92 18.99 -13.49
CA ALA A 119 14.09 17.84 -12.59
C ALA A 119 15.27 16.93 -13.01
N ARG A 120 15.49 16.75 -14.32
CA ARG A 120 16.63 15.94 -14.81
C ARG A 120 17.96 16.58 -14.47
N ARG A 121 18.07 17.91 -14.58
CA ARG A 121 19.30 18.64 -14.24
C ARG A 121 19.57 18.61 -12.74
N ILE A 122 18.53 18.73 -11.91
CA ILE A 122 18.64 18.57 -10.46
C ILE A 122 19.16 17.18 -10.12
N TRP A 123 18.51 16.14 -10.65
CA TRP A 123 18.90 14.75 -10.44
C TRP A 123 20.35 14.50 -10.85
N GLN A 124 20.74 14.91 -12.05
CA GLN A 124 22.12 14.78 -12.53
C GLN A 124 23.11 15.52 -11.63
N GLY A 125 22.77 16.74 -11.19
CA GLY A 125 23.58 17.49 -10.22
C GLY A 125 23.81 16.72 -8.93
N ARG A 126 22.76 16.10 -8.37
CA ARG A 126 22.88 15.25 -7.16
C ARG A 126 23.75 14.02 -7.37
N LEU A 127 23.62 13.34 -8.51
CA LEU A 127 24.49 12.23 -8.87
C LEU A 127 25.96 12.67 -8.99
N GLU A 128 26.20 13.81 -9.63
CA GLU A 128 27.56 14.36 -9.77
C GLU A 128 28.16 14.81 -8.45
N ASP A 129 27.36 15.41 -7.56
CA ASP A 129 27.79 15.80 -6.21
C ASP A 129 28.20 14.57 -5.40
N ALA A 130 27.42 13.49 -5.45
CA ALA A 130 27.75 12.23 -4.78
C ALA A 130 29.06 11.61 -5.32
N LEU A 131 29.29 11.68 -6.64
CA LEU A 131 30.53 11.20 -7.26
C LEU A 131 31.74 12.11 -7.04
N ARG A 132 31.53 13.42 -6.87
CA ARG A 132 32.60 14.38 -6.54
C ARG A 132 33.13 14.11 -5.13
N GLY A 133 32.24 13.75 -4.22
CA GLY A 133 32.59 13.26 -2.89
C GLY A 133 32.78 14.34 -1.83
N ASP A 134 33.37 13.93 -0.71
CA ASP A 134 33.67 14.76 0.46
C ASP A 134 34.93 15.66 0.28
N GLU A 135 35.36 16.33 1.35
CA GLU A 135 36.60 17.14 1.37
C GLU A 135 37.86 16.35 0.95
N ARG A 136 37.83 15.02 1.10
CA ARG A 136 38.89 14.09 0.69
C ARG A 136 38.67 13.53 -0.72
N ARG A 137 37.68 14.05 -1.46
CA ARG A 137 37.30 13.69 -2.84
C ARG A 137 36.94 12.21 -3.00
N ARG A 138 36.42 11.60 -1.94
CA ARG A 138 35.95 10.20 -1.94
C ARG A 138 34.48 10.18 -2.34
N ALA A 139 34.15 9.43 -3.40
CA ALA A 139 32.79 9.30 -3.88
C ALA A 139 31.90 8.62 -2.82
N ASP A 140 30.70 9.17 -2.63
CA ASP A 140 29.66 8.63 -1.74
C ASP A 140 28.73 7.73 -2.57
N ILE A 141 29.09 6.46 -2.70
CA ILE A 141 28.39 5.53 -3.60
C ILE A 141 27.00 5.16 -3.09
N ASP A 142 26.77 5.05 -1.78
CA ASP A 142 25.42 4.81 -1.23
C ASP A 142 24.49 5.97 -1.57
N ARG A 143 24.94 7.21 -1.31
CA ARG A 143 24.17 8.39 -1.69
C ARG A 143 23.92 8.46 -3.19
N PHE A 144 24.92 8.13 -4.01
CA PHE A 144 24.78 8.06 -5.46
C PHE A 144 23.70 7.05 -5.88
N ARG A 145 23.71 5.84 -5.31
CA ARG A 145 22.71 4.79 -5.57
C ARG A 145 21.32 5.22 -5.13
N SER A 146 21.20 5.83 -3.97
CA SER A 146 19.92 6.32 -3.46
C SER A 146 19.32 7.39 -4.37
N TRP A 147 20.12 8.37 -4.80
CA TRP A 147 19.68 9.38 -5.76
C TRP A 147 19.39 8.79 -7.14
N ALA A 148 20.14 7.78 -7.58
CA ALA A 148 19.88 7.07 -8.83
C ALA A 148 18.52 6.33 -8.79
N ALA A 149 18.17 5.74 -7.65
CA ALA A 149 16.88 5.09 -7.44
C ALA A 149 15.71 6.09 -7.38
N LEU A 150 15.92 7.30 -6.82
CA LEU A 150 14.91 8.35 -6.75
C LEU A 150 14.62 9.06 -8.09
N GLY A 151 15.63 9.15 -8.96
CA GLY A 151 15.58 9.90 -10.23
C GLY A 151 14.31 9.71 -11.07
N PRO A 152 13.82 8.48 -11.25
CA PRO A 152 12.59 8.22 -11.98
C PRO A 152 11.34 8.90 -11.41
N ASP A 153 11.20 8.94 -10.10
CA ASP A 153 10.07 9.60 -9.43
C ASP A 153 10.24 11.13 -9.46
N LEU A 154 11.48 11.63 -9.40
CA LEU A 154 11.76 13.06 -9.55
C LEU A 154 11.46 13.58 -10.97
N ILE A 155 11.82 12.83 -12.01
CA ILE A 155 11.64 13.24 -13.42
C ILE A 155 10.23 12.92 -13.93
N GLY A 156 9.62 11.86 -13.42
CA GLY A 156 8.38 11.26 -13.88
C GLY A 156 8.63 10.03 -14.76
N ARG A 157 8.18 8.85 -14.29
CA ARG A 157 8.33 7.56 -14.99
C ARG A 157 7.74 7.57 -16.40
N GLU A 158 6.56 8.17 -16.56
CA GLU A 158 5.92 8.31 -17.87
C GLU A 158 6.75 9.13 -18.85
N ARG A 159 7.38 10.22 -18.38
CA ARG A 159 8.24 11.06 -19.19
C ARG A 159 9.47 10.29 -19.66
N LEU A 160 10.11 9.54 -18.75
CA LEU A 160 11.25 8.68 -19.09
C LEU A 160 10.87 7.58 -20.09
N ALA A 161 9.71 6.95 -19.91
CA ALA A 161 9.19 5.96 -20.84
C ALA A 161 8.92 6.56 -22.23
N LEU A 162 8.28 7.73 -22.30
CA LEU A 162 8.04 8.47 -23.54
C LEU A 162 9.35 8.80 -24.26
N GLU A 163 10.33 9.33 -23.55
CA GLU A 163 11.64 9.64 -24.12
C GLU A 163 12.35 8.39 -24.66
N SER A 164 12.16 7.24 -24.01
CA SER A 164 12.76 5.98 -24.45
C SER A 164 12.11 5.36 -25.69
N LEU A 165 10.80 5.63 -25.88
CA LEU A 165 10.04 5.19 -27.05
C LEU A 165 10.11 6.17 -28.22
N ALA A 166 10.44 7.43 -27.93
CA ALA A 166 10.43 8.50 -28.91
C ALA A 166 11.42 8.19 -30.06
N GLY A 167 10.88 8.02 -31.26
CA GLY A 167 11.67 7.98 -32.49
C GLY A 167 12.11 9.39 -32.92
N ALA A 168 12.40 9.54 -34.21
CA ALA A 168 12.85 10.82 -34.78
C ALA A 168 11.89 12.00 -34.55
N ALA A 169 10.58 11.74 -34.39
CA ALA A 169 9.57 12.77 -34.13
C ALA A 169 9.59 13.32 -32.68
N GLY A 170 10.28 12.66 -31.77
CA GLY A 170 10.45 13.10 -30.38
C GLY A 170 9.26 12.79 -29.44
N PRO A 171 9.44 13.01 -28.13
CA PRO A 171 8.50 12.55 -27.09
C PRO A 171 7.16 13.30 -27.10
N ARG A 172 7.14 14.58 -27.51
CA ARG A 172 5.91 15.38 -27.57
C ARG A 172 4.94 14.88 -28.65
N ALA A 173 5.47 14.53 -29.82
CA ALA A 173 4.67 13.97 -30.91
C ALA A 173 4.10 12.60 -30.53
N LEU A 174 4.93 11.75 -29.92
CA LEU A 174 4.49 10.45 -29.42
C LEU A 174 3.41 10.58 -28.32
N ASP A 175 3.57 11.49 -27.37
CA ASP A 175 2.56 11.69 -26.32
C ASP A 175 1.23 12.19 -26.91
N ALA A 176 1.27 13.09 -27.90
CA ALA A 176 0.07 13.54 -28.60
C ALA A 176 -0.64 12.38 -29.34
N GLU A 177 0.11 11.50 -30.00
CA GLU A 177 -0.41 10.30 -30.65
C GLU A 177 -1.04 9.34 -29.63
N LEU A 178 -0.34 9.07 -28.53
CA LEU A 178 -0.82 8.15 -27.49
C LEU A 178 -2.06 8.69 -26.75
N ARG A 179 -2.15 10.01 -26.56
CA ARG A 179 -3.33 10.67 -25.97
C ARG A 179 -4.54 10.68 -26.91
N ALA A 180 -4.34 10.58 -28.22
CA ALA A 180 -5.44 10.44 -29.17
C ALA A 180 -6.08 9.03 -29.11
N GLY A 181 -5.40 8.05 -28.53
CA GLY A 181 -5.90 6.69 -28.29
C GLY A 181 -6.54 6.47 -26.92
N PRO A 182 -7.01 5.25 -26.63
CA PRO A 182 -7.54 4.89 -25.31
C PRO A 182 -6.47 4.98 -24.21
N ALA A 183 -6.82 5.58 -23.06
CA ALA A 183 -5.91 5.80 -21.94
C ALA A 183 -5.21 4.51 -21.44
N TRP A 184 -5.90 3.37 -21.47
CA TRP A 184 -5.32 2.09 -21.07
C TRP A 184 -4.19 1.64 -22.02
N GLN A 185 -4.28 1.93 -23.32
CA GLN A 185 -3.21 1.58 -24.27
C GLN A 185 -1.97 2.44 -24.06
N ARG A 186 -2.16 3.74 -23.80
CA ARG A 186 -1.07 4.64 -23.41
C ARG A 186 -0.36 4.09 -22.17
N ARG A 187 -1.10 3.81 -21.10
CA ARG A 187 -0.53 3.29 -19.84
C ARG A 187 0.23 1.98 -20.06
N THR A 188 -0.36 1.00 -20.76
CA THR A 188 0.31 -0.28 -21.03
C THR A 188 1.57 -0.11 -21.86
N ARG A 189 1.58 0.76 -22.88
CA ARG A 189 2.78 1.01 -23.71
C ARG A 189 3.88 1.70 -22.91
N LEU A 190 3.54 2.70 -22.10
CA LEU A 190 4.51 3.41 -21.27
C LEU A 190 5.09 2.50 -20.19
N GLU A 191 4.25 1.68 -19.54
CA GLU A 191 4.71 0.71 -18.55
C GLU A 191 5.63 -0.34 -19.18
N ALA A 192 5.26 -0.91 -20.34
CA ALA A 192 6.09 -1.88 -21.03
C ALA A 192 7.46 -1.29 -21.45
N ALA A 193 7.48 -0.04 -21.90
CA ALA A 193 8.71 0.66 -22.22
C ALA A 193 9.57 0.89 -20.98
N TRP A 194 8.96 1.36 -19.88
CA TRP A 194 9.61 1.54 -18.59
C TRP A 194 10.28 0.26 -18.10
N GLN A 195 9.52 -0.84 -18.05
CA GLN A 195 10.05 -2.16 -17.64
C GLN A 195 11.15 -2.66 -18.57
N SER A 196 11.01 -2.44 -19.88
CA SER A 196 12.07 -2.77 -20.84
C SER A 196 13.36 -1.99 -20.57
N GLN A 197 13.28 -0.71 -20.16
CA GLN A 197 14.47 0.06 -19.78
C GLN A 197 15.15 -0.50 -18.53
N LEU A 198 14.37 -0.81 -17.49
CA LEU A 198 14.91 -1.37 -16.25
C LEU A 198 15.58 -2.73 -16.52
N ALA A 199 14.94 -3.61 -17.29
CA ALA A 199 15.54 -4.88 -17.69
C ALA A 199 16.84 -4.70 -18.50
N ARG A 200 16.95 -3.64 -19.32
CA ARG A 200 18.22 -3.29 -19.98
C ARG A 200 19.28 -2.80 -18.98
N GLY A 201 18.88 -2.03 -17.97
CA GLY A 201 19.77 -1.63 -16.89
C GLY A 201 20.30 -2.83 -16.11
N GLU A 202 19.43 -3.79 -15.77
CA GLU A 202 19.81 -5.06 -15.13
C GLU A 202 20.75 -5.90 -16.01
N ALA A 203 20.47 -6.01 -17.30
CA ALA A 203 21.33 -6.74 -18.24
C ALA A 203 22.73 -6.11 -18.40
N LEU A 204 22.89 -4.83 -18.03
CA LEU A 204 24.16 -4.12 -18.00
C LEU A 204 24.80 -4.10 -16.61
N ASP A 205 24.27 -4.86 -15.65
CA ASP A 205 24.72 -4.92 -14.26
C ASP A 205 24.77 -3.54 -13.58
N LEU A 206 23.79 -2.69 -13.92
CA LEU A 206 23.65 -1.37 -13.29
C LEU A 206 22.93 -1.50 -11.95
N ASP A 207 23.52 -0.91 -10.91
CA ASP A 207 22.98 -0.90 -9.56
C ASP A 207 22.83 0.54 -9.03
N PRO A 208 21.59 1.09 -8.96
CA PRO A 208 20.33 0.46 -9.35
C PRO A 208 20.10 0.45 -10.88
N PRO A 209 19.19 -0.40 -11.40
CA PRO A 209 18.89 -0.47 -12.85
C PRO A 209 18.43 0.86 -13.46
N ALA A 210 17.84 1.74 -12.64
CA ALA A 210 17.42 3.09 -13.02
C ALA A 210 18.58 3.98 -13.53
N LEU A 211 19.84 3.62 -13.29
CA LEU A 211 21.01 4.30 -13.88
C LEU A 211 21.02 4.26 -15.41
N ILE A 212 20.24 3.39 -16.05
CA ILE A 212 20.07 3.38 -17.51
C ILE A 212 19.59 4.75 -18.05
N PHE A 213 18.86 5.52 -17.24
CA PHE A 213 18.38 6.85 -17.57
C PHE A 213 19.41 7.97 -17.36
N ALA A 214 20.52 7.69 -16.69
CA ALA A 214 21.58 8.66 -16.47
C ALA A 214 22.41 8.86 -17.75
N PRO A 215 23.08 10.02 -17.93
CA PRO A 215 24.07 10.18 -18.99
C PRO A 215 25.19 9.14 -18.89
N GLU A 216 25.66 8.65 -20.04
CA GLU A 216 26.75 7.67 -20.10
C GLU A 216 28.01 8.13 -19.36
N ALA A 217 28.36 9.42 -19.45
CA ALA A 217 29.50 9.99 -18.73
C ALA A 217 29.37 9.94 -17.19
N ILE A 218 28.15 9.94 -16.65
CA ILE A 218 27.92 9.73 -15.20
C ILE A 218 28.10 8.26 -14.86
N ARG A 219 27.53 7.35 -15.67
CA ARG A 219 27.70 5.89 -15.47
C ARG A 219 29.17 5.47 -15.50
N GLN A 220 29.94 5.90 -16.50
CA GLN A 220 31.36 5.57 -16.62
C GLN A 220 32.18 6.08 -15.43
N ARG A 221 31.89 7.30 -14.95
CA ARG A 221 32.52 7.84 -13.73
C ARG A 221 32.13 7.05 -12.50
N ALA A 222 30.86 6.63 -12.37
CA ALA A 222 30.39 5.82 -11.27
C ALA A 222 31.10 4.45 -11.22
N VAL A 223 31.27 3.77 -12.36
CA VAL A 223 32.03 2.50 -12.43
C VAL A 223 33.47 2.69 -11.97
N THR A 224 34.14 3.74 -12.48
CA THR A 224 35.54 4.05 -12.13
C THR A 224 35.71 4.33 -10.64
N ARG A 225 34.77 5.08 -10.04
CA ARG A 225 34.79 5.43 -8.61
C ARG A 225 34.31 4.29 -7.72
N GLY A 226 33.40 3.47 -8.22
CA GLY A 226 32.85 2.30 -7.54
C GLY A 226 33.91 1.28 -7.20
N PHE A 227 34.91 1.06 -8.07
CA PHE A 227 36.03 0.16 -7.77
C PHE A 227 36.84 0.60 -6.54
N ALA A 228 37.14 1.90 -6.43
CA ALA A 228 37.87 2.45 -5.29
C ALA A 228 37.04 2.37 -4.00
N TRP A 229 35.72 2.54 -4.11
CA TRP A 229 34.79 2.40 -2.98
C TRP A 229 34.56 0.94 -2.60
N ALA A 230 34.60 -0.01 -3.54
CA ALA A 230 34.33 -1.42 -3.29
C ALA A 230 35.26 -2.01 -2.22
N VAL A 231 36.53 -1.61 -2.18
CA VAL A 231 37.48 -2.06 -1.13
C VAL A 231 37.07 -1.55 0.25
N ALA A 232 36.67 -0.27 0.34
CA ALA A 232 36.17 0.31 1.59
C ALA A 232 34.84 -0.32 1.99
N ASN A 233 33.94 -0.54 1.03
CA ASN A 233 32.66 -1.18 1.25
C ASN A 233 32.82 -2.63 1.69
N THR A 234 33.63 -3.46 1.04
CA THR A 234 33.88 -4.84 1.46
C THR A 234 34.42 -4.91 2.88
N SER A 235 35.34 -4.01 3.24
CA SER A 235 35.89 -3.93 4.60
C SER A 235 34.81 -3.58 5.63
N ALA A 236 33.89 -2.71 5.25
CA ALA A 236 32.86 -2.19 6.12
C ALA A 236 31.62 -3.09 6.20
N ASP A 237 31.11 -3.59 5.07
CA ASP A 237 30.11 -4.65 5.01
C ASP A 237 30.59 -5.89 5.76
N GLY A 238 31.87 -6.26 5.63
CA GLY A 238 32.44 -7.35 6.41
C GLY A 238 32.50 -7.06 7.91
N PHE A 239 32.66 -5.80 8.32
CA PHE A 239 32.52 -5.40 9.73
C PHE A 239 31.08 -5.57 10.22
N PHE A 240 30.10 -4.94 9.55
CA PHE A 240 28.67 -4.99 9.93
C PHE A 240 28.02 -6.38 9.75
N ARG A 241 28.60 -7.28 8.95
CA ARG A 241 28.16 -8.68 8.84
C ARG A 241 28.84 -9.59 9.85
N GLY A 242 29.89 -9.11 10.54
CA GLY A 242 30.70 -9.89 11.48
C GLY A 242 31.75 -10.80 10.82
N ASP A 243 31.99 -10.64 9.51
CA ASP A 243 32.96 -11.42 8.73
C ASP A 243 34.41 -10.90 8.91
N HIS A 244 34.56 -9.64 9.28
CA HIS A 244 35.85 -9.00 9.52
C HIS A 244 36.04 -8.64 10.99
N ARG A 245 37.23 -8.94 11.51
CA ARG A 245 37.61 -8.65 12.90
C ARG A 245 38.47 -7.41 12.93
N GLY A 246 38.15 -6.45 13.79
CA GLY A 246 39.00 -5.28 13.96
C GLY A 246 38.25 -4.08 14.49
N GLN A 247 38.73 -2.90 14.13
CA GLN A 247 38.06 -1.63 14.34
C GLN A 247 37.65 -1.05 12.98
N PHE A 248 36.52 -0.35 12.93
CA PHE A 248 36.06 0.37 11.76
C PHE A 248 36.06 1.88 12.03
N GLU A 249 36.69 2.65 11.16
CA GLU A 249 36.72 4.12 11.28
C GLU A 249 35.55 4.71 10.49
N LEU A 250 34.54 5.28 11.17
CA LEU A 250 33.36 5.84 10.50
C LEU A 250 33.73 7.00 9.55
N ARG A 251 34.78 7.77 9.86
CA ARG A 251 35.31 8.82 8.98
C ARG A 251 35.95 8.30 7.69
N SER A 252 36.07 6.97 7.54
CA SER A 252 36.50 6.38 6.28
C SER A 252 35.40 6.45 5.21
N VAL A 253 34.13 6.51 5.63
CA VAL A 253 32.95 6.60 4.78
C VAL A 253 32.57 8.07 4.58
N PRO A 254 32.52 8.57 3.33
CA PRO A 254 32.14 9.95 3.04
C PRO A 254 30.77 10.29 3.61
N GLY A 255 30.59 11.48 4.18
CA GLY A 255 29.29 11.97 4.64
C GLY A 255 28.61 11.16 5.76
N LEU A 256 29.26 10.15 6.34
CA LEU A 256 28.66 9.35 7.42
C LEU A 256 28.66 10.11 8.74
N VAL A 257 29.82 10.66 9.12
CA VAL A 257 30.03 11.45 10.34
C VAL A 257 29.62 12.91 10.13
N THR A 258 28.97 13.51 11.13
CA THR A 258 28.64 14.94 11.16
C THR A 258 29.38 15.67 12.26
N GLY A 259 29.78 16.92 11.97
CA GLY A 259 30.45 17.81 12.92
C GLY A 259 31.80 17.28 13.42
N GLU A 260 32.26 17.82 14.54
CA GLU A 260 33.43 17.35 15.28
C GLU A 260 33.04 16.20 16.23
N ALA A 261 32.42 15.14 15.71
CA ALA A 261 32.17 13.94 16.50
C ALA A 261 33.50 13.42 17.08
N GLY A 262 33.49 13.02 18.36
CA GLY A 262 34.67 12.60 19.13
C GLY A 262 35.35 11.34 18.58
N ASP A 263 35.34 10.24 19.34
CA ASP A 263 35.86 8.97 18.82
C ASP A 263 34.84 8.34 17.86
N THR A 264 35.23 8.23 16.59
CA THR A 264 34.42 7.72 15.48
C THR A 264 34.77 6.29 15.10
N ARG A 265 35.60 5.62 15.90
CA ARG A 265 35.94 4.21 15.70
C ARG A 265 34.82 3.34 16.24
N LEU A 266 34.54 2.21 15.60
CA LEU A 266 33.70 1.11 16.07
C LEU A 266 34.60 -0.09 16.33
N TYR A 267 34.42 -0.79 17.45
CA TYR A 267 35.23 -1.97 17.79
C TYR A 267 34.43 -3.27 17.68
N GLY A 268 33.11 -3.18 17.78
CA GLY A 268 32.14 -4.24 17.58
C GLY A 268 31.98 -5.18 18.79
N GLY A 269 30.72 -5.48 19.10
CA GLY A 269 30.28 -6.49 20.05
C GLY A 269 31.01 -6.46 21.39
N VAL A 270 31.70 -7.56 21.72
CA VAL A 270 32.41 -7.74 23.01
C VAL A 270 33.45 -6.65 23.26
N ARG A 271 34.09 -6.09 22.22
CA ARG A 271 35.13 -5.07 22.42
C ARG A 271 34.53 -3.75 22.88
N ASP A 272 33.45 -3.30 22.25
CA ASP A 272 32.75 -2.08 22.68
C ASP A 272 32.17 -2.25 24.10
N LEU A 273 31.69 -3.46 24.44
CA LEU A 273 31.24 -3.80 25.78
C LEU A 273 32.37 -3.67 26.82
N VAL A 274 33.55 -4.21 26.52
CA VAL A 274 34.73 -4.16 27.40
C VAL A 274 35.23 -2.73 27.59
N ILE A 275 35.28 -1.93 26.52
CA ILE A 275 35.69 -0.52 26.60
C ILE A 275 34.80 0.22 27.61
N GLN A 276 33.48 0.06 27.51
CA GLN A 276 32.52 0.73 28.40
C GLN A 276 32.52 0.18 29.83
N LEU A 277 32.74 -1.13 29.99
CA LEU A 277 32.94 -1.76 31.30
C LEU A 277 34.12 -1.11 32.03
N CYS A 278 35.26 -0.99 31.35
CA CYS A 278 36.48 -0.39 31.93
C CYS A 278 36.36 1.11 32.16
N ALA A 279 35.64 1.83 31.28
CA ALA A 279 35.44 3.28 31.41
C ALA A 279 34.69 3.67 32.68
N GLY A 280 33.57 3.02 33.00
CA GLY A 280 32.78 3.37 34.19
C GLY A 280 33.22 2.73 35.50
N SER A 281 34.35 2.00 35.50
CA SER A 281 34.94 1.46 36.73
C SER A 281 35.81 2.47 37.48
N GLY A 282 35.89 3.72 36.99
CA GLY A 282 36.72 4.80 37.55
C GLY A 282 36.21 5.43 38.85
N SER A 283 34.98 5.14 39.27
CA SER A 283 34.34 5.77 40.45
C SER A 283 34.75 5.17 41.80
N GLY A 284 35.53 4.08 41.81
CA GLY A 284 36.07 3.47 43.03
C GLY A 284 36.98 2.25 42.76
N PRO A 285 38.11 2.08 43.48
CA PRO A 285 39.12 1.05 43.21
C PRO A 285 38.65 -0.41 43.45
N SER A 286 37.54 -0.63 44.14
CA SER A 286 37.04 -1.97 44.51
C SER A 286 36.12 -2.64 43.47
N LEU A 287 35.81 -1.96 42.35
CA LEU A 287 34.88 -2.46 41.33
C LEU A 287 35.51 -2.53 39.91
N ARG A 288 36.79 -2.20 39.76
CA ARG A 288 37.49 -2.26 38.47
C ARG A 288 37.93 -3.70 38.18
N PRO A 289 37.41 -4.37 37.13
CA PRO A 289 37.81 -5.74 36.83
C PRO A 289 39.29 -5.83 36.43
N ASP A 290 39.94 -6.90 36.86
CA ASP A 290 41.33 -7.20 36.51
C ASP A 290 41.51 -7.24 34.98
N GLY A 291 42.46 -6.48 34.46
CA GLY A 291 42.76 -6.40 33.02
C GLY A 291 42.27 -5.12 32.35
N CYS A 292 41.48 -4.27 33.03
CA CYS A 292 41.11 -2.95 32.51
C CYS A 292 42.28 -1.97 32.35
N ASP A 293 43.44 -2.24 32.96
CA ASP A 293 44.66 -1.44 32.82
C ASP A 293 45.51 -1.85 31.61
N SER A 294 45.05 -2.82 30.83
CA SER A 294 45.76 -3.29 29.64
C SER A 294 45.82 -2.19 28.57
N PRO A 295 47.01 -1.90 28.01
CA PRO A 295 47.18 -0.82 27.03
C PRO A 295 46.51 -1.08 25.68
N ILE A 296 46.03 -2.31 25.45
CA ILE A 296 45.27 -2.65 24.23
C ILE A 296 43.84 -2.10 24.26
N ILE A 297 43.30 -1.81 25.45
CA ILE A 297 41.94 -1.29 25.62
C ILE A 297 42.00 0.24 25.51
N PRO A 298 41.34 0.85 24.51
CA PRO A 298 41.38 2.30 24.35
C PRO A 298 40.66 3.00 25.51
N PRO A 299 41.14 4.18 25.94
CA PRO A 299 40.44 4.96 26.95
C PRO A 299 39.10 5.48 26.40
N ALA A 300 38.07 5.46 27.24
CA ALA A 300 36.76 6.02 26.93
C ALA A 300 36.15 6.68 28.17
N ALA A 301 35.21 7.60 27.94
CA ALA A 301 34.38 8.15 29.01
C ALA A 301 33.29 7.15 29.40
N ALA A 302 32.94 7.12 30.68
CA ALA A 302 31.88 6.27 31.20
C ALA A 302 30.53 6.68 30.61
N ASP A 303 29.82 5.73 30.00
CA ASP A 303 28.57 6.00 29.32
C ASP A 303 27.61 4.81 29.46
N SER A 304 26.53 5.00 30.21
CA SER A 304 25.56 3.95 30.50
C SER A 304 24.80 3.49 29.26
N LEU A 305 24.41 4.41 28.39
CA LEU A 305 23.73 4.09 27.14
C LEU A 305 24.64 3.27 26.22
N ALA A 306 25.90 3.68 26.07
CA ALA A 306 26.87 2.94 25.28
C ALA A 306 27.13 1.54 25.85
N LEU A 307 27.21 1.40 27.18
CA LEU A 307 27.37 0.10 27.84
C LEU A 307 26.19 -0.82 27.55
N SER A 308 24.96 -0.31 27.70
CA SER A 308 23.74 -1.10 27.51
C SER A 308 23.54 -1.51 26.06
N LEU A 309 23.78 -0.62 25.10
CA LEU A 309 23.76 -0.97 23.67
C LEU A 309 24.83 -1.99 23.31
N ALA A 310 26.06 -1.83 23.82
CA ALA A 310 27.14 -2.79 23.56
C ALA A 310 26.87 -4.16 24.19
N ALA A 311 26.16 -4.22 25.32
CA ALA A 311 25.72 -5.49 25.91
C ALA A 311 24.72 -6.22 25.00
N ILE A 312 23.76 -5.49 24.42
CA ILE A 312 22.81 -6.05 23.44
C ILE A 312 23.54 -6.50 22.17
N GLU A 313 24.41 -5.65 21.61
CA GLU A 313 25.21 -5.95 20.42
C GLU A 313 26.11 -7.20 20.62
N ALA A 314 26.71 -7.34 21.81
CA ALA A 314 27.54 -8.49 22.16
C ALA A 314 26.74 -9.80 22.34
N GLY A 315 25.40 -9.74 22.33
CA GLY A 315 24.51 -10.88 22.57
C GLY A 315 24.35 -11.23 24.05
N MET A 316 24.75 -10.35 24.97
CA MET A 316 24.66 -10.58 26.40
C MET A 316 23.21 -10.58 26.92
N VAL A 317 22.36 -9.83 26.26
CA VAL A 317 20.98 -9.57 26.67
C VAL A 317 20.02 -10.32 25.76
N GLU A 318 19.16 -11.15 26.36
CA GLU A 318 18.09 -11.83 25.64
C GLU A 318 16.82 -10.97 25.65
N LEU A 319 16.39 -10.54 24.46
CA LEU A 319 15.18 -9.76 24.20
C LEU A 319 14.17 -10.59 23.40
N PRO A 320 12.85 -10.27 23.45
CA PRO A 320 11.86 -11.03 22.70
C PRO A 320 12.04 -10.84 21.19
N GLY A 321 12.20 -11.93 20.43
CA GLY A 321 12.27 -11.91 18.96
C GLY A 321 13.54 -12.55 18.39
N ARG A 322 13.97 -12.10 17.20
CA ARG A 322 15.14 -12.65 16.50
C ARG A 322 16.43 -11.99 16.99
N SER A 323 17.29 -12.74 17.69
CA SER A 323 18.57 -12.26 18.24
C SER A 323 19.43 -11.47 17.23
N ARG A 324 19.56 -11.95 15.98
CA ARG A 324 20.34 -11.25 14.93
C ARG A 324 19.84 -9.83 14.63
N ALA A 325 18.53 -9.63 14.62
CA ALA A 325 17.94 -8.31 14.36
C ALA A 325 18.22 -7.36 15.53
N MET A 326 18.24 -7.87 16.77
CA MET A 326 18.55 -7.06 17.96
C MET A 326 19.99 -6.59 17.94
N VAL A 327 20.92 -7.52 17.68
CA VAL A 327 22.35 -7.22 17.55
C VAL A 327 22.58 -6.18 16.46
N SER A 328 21.99 -6.37 15.27
CA SER A 328 22.17 -5.44 14.16
C SER A 328 21.55 -4.07 14.43
N GLY A 329 20.36 -4.02 15.03
CA GLY A 329 19.74 -2.75 15.42
C GLY A 329 20.59 -1.98 16.44
N ALA A 330 21.17 -2.68 17.43
CA ALA A 330 22.04 -2.07 18.44
C ALA A 330 23.34 -1.56 17.82
N GLU A 331 23.94 -2.31 16.91
CA GLU A 331 25.13 -1.90 16.15
C GLU A 331 24.89 -0.61 15.37
N ILE A 332 23.75 -0.50 14.67
CA ILE A 332 23.38 0.71 13.92
C ILE A 332 23.17 1.91 14.86
N LEU A 333 22.57 1.72 16.03
CA LEU A 333 22.41 2.79 17.04
C LEU A 333 23.75 3.28 17.58
N ILE A 334 24.67 2.36 17.91
CA ILE A 334 26.03 2.71 18.35
C ILE A 334 26.75 3.50 17.26
N ALA A 335 26.66 3.03 16.00
CA ALA A 335 27.26 3.69 14.86
C ALA A 335 26.66 5.07 14.59
N ALA A 336 25.33 5.21 14.64
CA ALA A 336 24.63 6.49 14.47
C ALA A 336 25.03 7.49 15.55
N ARG A 337 25.09 7.06 16.81
CA ARG A 337 25.53 7.89 17.92
C ARG A 337 26.98 8.36 17.75
N ARG A 338 27.92 7.46 17.45
CA ARG A 338 29.33 7.81 17.19
C ARG A 338 29.51 8.69 15.95
N ALA A 339 28.61 8.59 14.98
CA ALA A 339 28.59 9.46 13.80
C ALA A 339 27.94 10.84 14.04
N GLY A 340 27.37 11.09 15.23
CA GLY A 340 26.60 12.30 15.52
C GLY A 340 25.26 12.37 14.77
N ARG A 341 24.71 11.22 14.38
CA ARG A 341 23.49 11.07 13.58
C ARG A 341 22.25 10.74 14.41
N LEU A 342 22.38 10.54 15.71
CA LEU A 342 21.25 10.27 16.58
C LEU A 342 20.65 11.60 17.03
N ASP A 343 19.33 11.78 16.88
CA ASP A 343 18.65 12.95 17.40
C ASP A 343 18.74 12.99 18.94
N PRO A 344 19.00 14.14 19.57
CA PRO A 344 19.14 14.23 21.03
C PRO A 344 17.88 13.80 21.80
N GLY A 345 16.68 14.05 21.25
CA GLY A 345 15.41 13.64 21.86
C GLY A 345 15.26 12.12 21.86
N PHE A 346 15.57 11.50 20.73
CA PHE A 346 15.55 10.04 20.60
C PHE A 346 16.64 9.37 21.46
N GLU A 347 17.83 9.96 21.53
CA GLU A 347 18.92 9.49 22.39
C GLU A 347 18.52 9.54 23.88
N ALA A 348 17.90 10.63 24.32
CA ALA A 348 17.42 10.76 25.70
C ALA A 348 16.33 9.74 26.04
N TRP A 349 15.38 9.51 25.12
CA TRP A 349 14.36 8.47 25.28
C TRP A 349 15.01 7.09 25.39
N LEU A 350 15.96 6.76 24.50
CA LEU A 350 16.65 5.47 24.48
C LEU A 350 17.46 5.25 25.75
N ALA A 351 18.13 6.29 26.27
CA ALA A 351 18.84 6.24 27.54
C ALA A 351 17.90 5.93 28.70
N GLY A 352 16.71 6.54 28.74
CA GLY A 352 15.68 6.25 29.75
C GLY A 352 15.19 4.81 29.66
N ALA A 353 14.78 4.36 28.47
CA ALA A 353 14.27 3.01 28.24
C ALA A 353 15.30 1.93 28.61
N LEU A 354 16.57 2.13 28.29
CA LEU A 354 17.64 1.21 28.63
C LEU A 354 18.07 1.28 30.10
N ALA A 355 17.97 2.44 30.76
CA ALA A 355 18.27 2.54 32.18
C ALA A 355 17.29 1.72 33.04
N ASP A 356 16.01 1.69 32.66
CA ASP A 356 14.99 0.90 33.35
C ASP A 356 15.13 -0.61 33.08
N LEU A 357 15.41 -0.99 31.83
CA LEU A 357 15.49 -2.39 31.42
C LEU A 357 16.84 -3.05 31.74
N LEU A 358 17.93 -2.30 31.56
CA LEU A 358 19.29 -2.79 31.67
C LEU A 358 20.19 -1.76 32.39
N PRO A 359 20.02 -1.59 33.71
CA PRO A 359 20.87 -0.70 34.49
C PRO A 359 22.35 -1.05 34.30
N ALA A 360 23.21 -0.04 34.14
CA ALA A 360 24.65 -0.23 33.94
C ALA A 360 25.27 -1.16 35.00
N GLU A 361 24.80 -1.05 36.23
CA GLU A 361 25.32 -1.81 37.36
C GLU A 361 24.93 -3.28 37.30
N THR A 362 23.77 -3.59 36.73
CA THR A 362 23.36 -4.97 36.42
C THR A 362 24.26 -5.57 35.35
N VAL A 363 24.56 -4.82 34.28
CA VAL A 363 25.48 -5.28 33.22
C VAL A 363 26.86 -5.58 33.81
N ARG A 364 27.43 -4.65 34.57
CA ARG A 364 28.72 -4.83 35.23
C ARG A 364 28.74 -6.03 36.16
N ALA A 365 27.75 -6.15 37.04
CA ALA A 365 27.65 -7.24 38.00
C ALA A 365 27.60 -8.61 37.31
N ARG A 366 26.83 -8.74 36.23
CA ARG A 366 26.74 -9.98 35.45
C ARG A 366 28.06 -10.34 34.75
N LEU A 367 28.77 -9.36 34.20
CA LEU A 367 30.08 -9.60 33.59
C LEU A 367 31.14 -10.01 34.62
N VAL A 368 31.11 -9.42 35.82
CA VAL A 368 31.98 -9.82 36.94
C VAL A 368 31.64 -11.22 37.45
N GLU A 369 30.36 -11.53 37.63
CA GLU A 369 29.87 -12.86 38.04
C GLU A 369 30.27 -13.95 37.03
N ALA A 370 30.21 -13.63 35.74
CA ALA A 370 30.65 -14.51 34.66
C ALA A 370 32.19 -14.63 34.54
N GLY A 371 32.96 -13.93 35.39
CA GLY A 371 34.43 -13.98 35.38
C GLY A 371 35.05 -13.39 34.10
N VAL A 372 34.36 -12.44 33.46
CA VAL A 372 34.84 -11.82 32.21
C VAL A 372 36.11 -11.04 32.50
N ARG A 373 37.18 -11.40 31.80
CA ARG A 373 38.49 -10.73 31.85
C ARG A 373 38.60 -9.72 30.71
N PRO A 374 38.53 -8.39 30.96
CA PRO A 374 38.61 -7.35 29.94
C PRO A 374 39.75 -7.51 28.92
N ASP A 375 40.96 -7.77 29.39
CA ASP A 375 42.16 -7.93 28.56
C ASP A 375 42.03 -9.10 27.57
N VAL A 376 41.56 -10.26 28.05
CA VAL A 376 41.33 -11.46 27.23
C VAL A 376 40.15 -11.24 26.27
N SER A 377 39.08 -10.63 26.77
CA SER A 377 37.84 -10.39 26.02
C SER A 377 38.04 -9.41 24.88
N PHE A 378 38.87 -8.40 25.08
CA PHE A 378 39.23 -7.44 24.04
C PHE A 378 40.11 -8.08 22.95
N ALA A 379 41.09 -8.89 23.36
CA ALA A 379 42.02 -9.56 22.45
C ALA A 379 41.35 -10.70 21.65
N ALA A 380 40.45 -11.46 22.28
CA ALA A 380 39.81 -12.64 21.70
C ALA A 380 38.28 -12.64 21.88
N PRO A 381 37.55 -11.66 21.30
CA PRO A 381 36.12 -11.48 21.53
C PRO A 381 35.28 -12.70 21.16
N SER A 382 35.65 -13.44 20.11
CA SER A 382 34.95 -14.65 19.68
C SER A 382 35.03 -15.81 20.68
N ARG A 383 36.06 -15.83 21.54
CA ARG A 383 36.19 -16.87 22.58
C ARG A 383 35.32 -16.57 23.80
N VAL A 384 35.04 -15.29 24.03
CA VAL A 384 34.26 -14.81 25.18
C VAL A 384 32.77 -14.73 24.85
N ARG A 385 32.40 -14.51 23.58
CA ARG A 385 30.98 -14.42 23.18
C ARG A 385 30.11 -15.56 23.73
N PRO A 386 30.48 -16.86 23.62
CA PRO A 386 29.67 -17.95 24.16
C PRO A 386 29.54 -17.94 25.70
N GLN A 387 30.47 -17.30 26.41
CA GLN A 387 30.43 -17.18 27.87
C GLN A 387 29.48 -16.08 28.33
N ILE A 388 29.30 -15.05 27.50
CA ILE A 388 28.45 -13.90 27.83
C ILE A 388 27.06 -13.96 27.19
N GLU A 389 26.85 -14.85 26.22
CA GLU A 389 25.59 -14.99 25.49
C GLU A 389 24.43 -15.28 26.44
N SER A 390 23.38 -14.45 26.36
CA SER A 390 22.18 -14.55 27.20
C SER A 390 22.44 -14.55 28.72
N LEU A 391 23.52 -13.92 29.21
CA LEU A 391 23.77 -13.74 30.65
C LEU A 391 22.65 -12.97 31.36
N HIS A 392 21.88 -12.18 30.61
CA HIS A 392 20.75 -11.44 31.14
C HIS A 392 19.49 -11.71 30.31
N ASP A 393 18.54 -12.46 30.86
CA ASP A 393 17.22 -12.64 30.25
C ASP A 393 16.31 -11.47 30.63
N ALA A 394 16.03 -10.61 29.65
CA ALA A 394 15.14 -9.46 29.79
C ALA A 394 13.82 -9.66 29.04
N ARG A 395 13.50 -10.88 28.57
CA ARG A 395 12.33 -11.12 27.69
C ARG A 395 10.99 -10.71 28.29
N THR A 396 10.87 -10.79 29.62
CA THR A 396 9.65 -10.45 30.36
C THR A 396 9.75 -9.12 31.10
N ALA A 397 10.85 -8.39 30.96
CA ALA A 397 11.02 -7.10 31.62
C ALA A 397 10.05 -6.05 31.04
N PRO A 398 9.55 -5.10 31.86
CA PRO A 398 8.82 -3.95 31.35
C PRO A 398 9.64 -3.21 30.28
N GLY A 399 9.00 -2.82 29.17
CA GLY A 399 9.67 -2.15 28.05
C GLY A 399 10.48 -3.05 27.10
N ALA A 400 10.65 -4.35 27.40
CA ALA A 400 11.45 -5.24 26.56
C ALA A 400 10.88 -5.45 25.15
N VAL A 401 9.56 -5.55 25.03
CA VAL A 401 8.87 -5.69 23.74
C VAL A 401 9.02 -4.42 22.89
N GLU A 402 8.93 -3.26 23.52
CA GLU A 402 9.07 -1.96 22.85
C GLU A 402 10.50 -1.77 22.31
N LEU A 403 11.51 -1.98 23.16
CA LEU A 403 12.91 -1.94 22.76
C LEU A 403 13.22 -2.97 21.66
N ALA A 404 12.73 -4.20 21.81
CA ALA A 404 12.95 -5.23 20.80
C ALA A 404 12.30 -4.89 19.47
N THR A 405 11.12 -4.29 19.49
CA THR A 405 10.44 -3.83 18.28
C THR A 405 11.24 -2.73 17.61
N LEU A 406 11.72 -1.74 18.37
CA LEU A 406 12.58 -0.66 17.88
C LEU A 406 13.85 -1.20 17.18
N LEU A 407 14.58 -2.12 17.82
CA LEU A 407 15.80 -2.68 17.22
C LEU A 407 15.48 -3.48 15.94
N GLN A 408 14.34 -4.18 15.91
CA GLN A 408 13.83 -4.86 14.71
C GLN A 408 13.49 -3.89 13.58
N GLN A 409 12.89 -2.73 13.90
CA GLN A 409 12.57 -1.69 12.92
C GLN A 409 13.85 -1.12 12.30
N ILE A 410 14.88 -0.89 13.09
CA ILE A 410 16.20 -0.43 12.60
C ILE A 410 16.83 -1.47 11.67
N ASP A 411 16.82 -2.75 12.04
CA ASP A 411 17.31 -3.83 11.17
C ASP A 411 16.50 -3.94 9.86
N ALA A 412 15.18 -3.66 9.92
CA ALA A 412 14.35 -3.62 8.73
C ALA A 412 14.69 -2.42 7.82
N VAL A 413 14.97 -1.24 8.38
CA VAL A 413 15.49 -0.08 7.61
C VAL A 413 16.81 -0.43 6.95
N ARG A 414 17.75 -1.02 7.70
CA ARG A 414 19.05 -1.50 7.18
C ARG A 414 18.87 -2.51 6.05
N SER A 415 17.93 -3.44 6.19
CA SER A 415 17.69 -4.48 5.19
C SER A 415 17.03 -3.95 3.92
N ALA A 416 16.23 -2.88 4.01
CA ALA A 416 15.63 -2.20 2.86
C ALA A 416 16.59 -1.25 2.14
N THR A 417 17.69 -0.86 2.80
CA THR A 417 18.67 0.13 2.33
C THR A 417 20.10 -0.45 2.38
N SER A 418 20.95 0.07 3.26
CA SER A 418 22.27 -0.46 3.62
C SER A 418 22.61 -0.04 5.07
N SER A 419 23.71 -0.56 5.63
CA SER A 419 24.18 -0.12 6.97
C SER A 419 24.48 1.38 7.02
N PHE A 420 25.11 1.95 5.99
CA PHE A 420 25.43 3.37 5.97
C PHE A 420 24.21 4.26 5.79
N GLU A 421 23.27 3.84 4.93
CA GLU A 421 22.02 4.58 4.77
C GLU A 421 21.20 4.54 6.06
N ALA A 422 21.07 3.37 6.71
CA ALA A 422 20.36 3.28 7.98
C ALA A 422 20.99 4.18 9.06
N ILE A 423 22.31 4.21 9.19
CA ILE A 423 23.03 5.12 10.11
C ILE A 423 22.71 6.59 9.80
N ARG A 424 22.71 6.98 8.52
CA ARG A 424 22.42 8.37 8.11
C ARG A 424 20.96 8.73 8.34
N LEU A 425 20.05 7.79 8.12
CA LEU A 425 18.61 7.98 8.26
C LEU A 425 18.18 8.20 9.72
N MET A 426 18.99 7.78 10.70
CA MET A 426 18.69 8.02 12.13
C MET A 426 18.61 9.51 12.49
N VAL A 427 19.17 10.41 11.67
CA VAL A 427 19.07 11.86 11.91
C VAL A 427 17.64 12.39 11.73
N TYR A 428 16.76 11.60 11.09
CA TYR A 428 15.36 11.94 10.88
C TYR A 428 14.41 11.25 11.88
N VAL A 429 14.97 10.59 12.90
CA VAL A 429 14.21 9.88 13.94
C VAL A 429 14.34 10.63 15.24
N ASP A 430 13.28 11.32 15.65
CA ASP A 430 13.21 12.05 16.93
C ASP A 430 12.50 11.24 18.04
N THR A 431 11.72 10.23 17.64
CA THR A 431 10.84 9.45 18.51
C THR A 431 10.68 8.01 17.98
N PRO A 432 10.28 7.03 18.82
CA PRO A 432 9.97 5.68 18.36
C PRO A 432 8.90 5.63 17.26
N ASP A 433 7.92 6.53 17.29
CA ASP A 433 6.87 6.61 16.26
C ASP A 433 7.45 7.02 14.89
N THR A 434 8.34 8.02 14.85
CA THR A 434 9.03 8.39 13.60
C THR A 434 9.92 7.28 13.05
N LEU A 435 10.47 6.41 13.90
CA LEU A 435 11.18 5.21 13.44
C LEU A 435 10.25 4.22 12.76
N ALA A 436 9.04 4.01 13.31
CA ALA A 436 8.04 3.16 12.67
C ALA A 436 7.62 3.73 11.30
N GLU A 437 7.47 5.05 11.20
CA GLU A 437 7.22 5.74 9.93
C GLU A 437 8.40 5.61 8.96
N LEU A 438 9.64 5.77 9.44
CA LEU A 438 10.86 5.57 8.65
C LEU A 438 10.97 4.13 8.13
N GLN A 439 10.68 3.13 8.95
CA GLN A 439 10.65 1.73 8.53
C GLN A 439 9.66 1.51 7.38
N ARG A 440 8.44 2.05 7.51
CA ARG A 440 7.41 1.95 6.47
C ARG A 440 7.83 2.68 5.20
N LEU A 441 8.37 3.88 5.34
CA LEU A 441 8.89 4.66 4.22
C LEU A 441 10.03 3.92 3.51
N SER A 442 10.95 3.30 4.25
CA SER A 442 12.05 2.52 3.68
C SER A 442 11.59 1.25 2.99
N ALA A 443 10.55 0.59 3.50
CA ALA A 443 9.91 -0.52 2.79
C ALA A 443 9.26 -0.07 1.46
N LEU A 444 8.79 1.17 1.35
CA LEU A 444 8.19 1.72 0.13
C LEU A 444 9.23 2.23 -0.86
N ALA A 445 10.20 3.01 -0.39
CA ALA A 445 11.22 3.67 -1.22
C ALA A 445 12.41 2.75 -1.54
N GLY A 446 12.64 1.72 -0.72
CA GLY A 446 13.77 0.80 -0.84
C GLY A 446 15.09 1.56 -0.88
N PRO A 447 15.95 1.33 -1.89
CA PRO A 447 17.23 2.03 -2.03
C PRO A 447 17.10 3.56 -2.15
N ALA A 448 15.95 4.10 -2.54
CA ALA A 448 15.76 5.56 -2.64
C ALA A 448 15.54 6.26 -1.29
N SER A 449 15.48 5.52 -0.17
CA SER A 449 15.10 6.05 1.16
C SER A 449 15.92 7.25 1.58
N LEU A 450 17.25 7.18 1.50
CA LEU A 450 18.12 8.29 1.88
C LEU A 450 17.85 9.53 1.01
N ALA A 451 17.78 9.37 -0.31
CA ALA A 451 17.51 10.47 -1.22
C ALA A 451 16.11 11.08 -1.02
N VAL A 452 15.09 10.26 -0.73
CA VAL A 452 13.74 10.73 -0.38
C VAL A 452 13.81 11.64 0.85
N MET A 453 14.49 11.21 1.91
CA MET A 453 14.60 11.99 3.14
C MET A 453 15.46 13.24 2.95
N GLU A 454 16.55 13.19 2.18
CA GLU A 454 17.33 14.38 1.83
C GLU A 454 16.55 15.39 0.97
N TRP A 455 15.60 14.92 0.16
CA TRP A 455 14.82 15.76 -0.74
C TRP A 455 13.59 16.38 -0.05
N LEU A 456 12.84 15.58 0.70
CA LEU A 456 11.56 15.95 1.29
C LEU A 456 11.64 16.24 2.79
N GLY A 457 12.65 15.72 3.50
CA GLY A 457 12.70 15.72 4.95
C GLY A 457 11.44 15.07 5.56
N ALA A 458 10.95 15.64 6.67
CA ALA A 458 9.76 15.15 7.36
C ALA A 458 8.48 15.14 6.49
N THR A 459 8.43 15.89 5.38
CA THR A 459 7.26 15.84 4.47
C THR A 459 7.11 14.50 3.77
N ALA A 460 8.17 13.67 3.70
CA ALA A 460 8.08 12.32 3.15
C ALA A 460 7.04 11.44 3.87
N TYR A 461 6.86 11.63 5.19
CA TYR A 461 5.90 10.86 5.99
C TYR A 461 4.44 11.16 5.63
N GLN A 462 4.16 12.28 4.95
CA GLN A 462 2.81 12.58 4.46
C GLN A 462 2.31 11.53 3.45
N ALA A 463 3.20 10.80 2.76
CA ALA A 463 2.81 9.70 1.89
C ALA A 463 2.11 8.55 2.65
N LEU A 464 2.48 8.36 3.92
CA LEU A 464 2.02 7.26 4.79
C LEU A 464 0.66 7.54 5.42
N VAL A 465 0.23 8.81 5.44
CA VAL A 465 -1.09 9.19 5.95
C VAL A 465 -2.16 8.54 5.08
N ALA A 466 -3.08 7.81 5.71
CA ALA A 466 -4.15 7.12 5.01
C ALA A 466 -4.93 8.11 4.13
N ALA A 467 -5.19 7.73 2.87
CA ALA A 467 -6.06 8.52 2.01
C ALA A 467 -7.39 8.72 2.73
N GLY A 468 -7.84 9.98 2.82
CA GLY A 468 -9.09 10.31 3.50
C GLY A 468 -10.27 9.46 3.00
N PRO A 469 -11.32 9.28 3.83
CA PRO A 469 -12.48 8.50 3.44
C PRO A 469 -13.03 9.02 2.11
N ARG A 470 -13.35 8.11 1.18
CA ARG A 470 -14.02 8.50 -0.08
C ARG A 470 -15.27 9.30 0.28
N PRO A 471 -15.53 10.43 -0.42
CA PRO A 471 -16.76 11.18 -0.20
C PRO A 471 -17.96 10.24 -0.36
N ALA A 472 -18.71 10.05 0.71
CA ALA A 472 -19.87 9.18 0.74
C ALA A 472 -21.11 9.96 0.32
N ALA A 473 -21.92 9.39 -0.56
CA ALA A 473 -23.21 9.96 -0.89
C ALA A 473 -24.10 10.04 0.35
N ALA A 474 -24.92 11.09 0.43
CA ALA A 474 -25.88 11.26 1.51
C ALA A 474 -26.82 10.03 1.61
N PRO A 475 -27.22 9.62 2.82
CA PRO A 475 -28.05 8.42 3.02
C PRO A 475 -29.31 8.40 2.14
N GLY A 476 -29.96 9.56 1.99
CA GLY A 476 -31.17 9.71 1.17
C GLY A 476 -30.94 9.46 -0.33
N VAL A 477 -29.78 9.84 -0.87
CA VAL A 477 -29.44 9.60 -2.28
C VAL A 477 -29.18 8.11 -2.52
N ARG A 478 -28.44 7.48 -1.61
CA ARG A 478 -28.16 6.03 -1.67
C ARG A 478 -29.45 5.21 -1.55
N GLN A 479 -30.31 5.54 -0.58
CA GLN A 479 -31.59 4.86 -0.38
C GLN A 479 -32.53 5.08 -1.58
N GLY A 480 -32.61 6.31 -2.10
CA GLY A 480 -33.39 6.63 -3.30
C GLY A 480 -32.96 5.82 -4.52
N LEU A 481 -31.65 5.68 -4.74
CA LEU A 481 -31.10 4.85 -5.83
C LEU A 481 -31.46 3.36 -5.66
N ILE A 482 -31.28 2.80 -4.46
CA ILE A 482 -31.60 1.39 -4.16
C ILE A 482 -33.09 1.13 -4.38
N LEU A 483 -33.96 2.01 -3.90
CA LEU A 483 -35.41 1.89 -4.06
C LEU A 483 -35.82 2.01 -5.53
N ALA A 484 -35.25 2.94 -6.29
CA ALA A 484 -35.54 3.12 -7.71
C ALA A 484 -35.09 1.91 -8.55
N LEU A 485 -33.89 1.40 -8.32
CA LEU A 485 -33.37 0.18 -8.96
C LEU A 485 -34.18 -1.06 -8.55
N GLY A 486 -34.51 -1.20 -7.27
CA GLY A 486 -35.36 -2.28 -6.76
C GLY A 486 -36.76 -2.26 -7.39
N SER A 487 -37.36 -1.08 -7.52
CA SER A 487 -38.64 -0.87 -8.21
C SER A 487 -38.55 -1.26 -9.69
N ALA A 488 -37.52 -0.81 -10.41
CA ALA A 488 -37.32 -1.17 -11.81
C ALA A 488 -37.11 -2.68 -12.00
N ALA A 489 -36.28 -3.31 -11.16
CA ALA A 489 -36.04 -4.75 -11.17
C ALA A 489 -37.32 -5.54 -10.88
N PHE A 490 -38.15 -5.08 -9.95
CA PHE A 490 -39.45 -5.71 -9.64
C PHE A 490 -40.41 -5.65 -10.84
N VAL A 491 -40.52 -4.50 -11.51
CA VAL A 491 -41.36 -4.36 -12.70
C VAL A 491 -40.83 -5.22 -13.86
N LEU A 492 -39.51 -5.29 -14.06
CA LEU A 492 -38.89 -6.19 -15.04
C LEU A 492 -39.18 -7.66 -14.73
N LEU A 493 -39.05 -8.07 -13.47
CA LEU A 493 -39.37 -9.43 -13.03
C LEU A 493 -40.83 -9.79 -13.30
N LEU A 494 -41.78 -8.90 -12.96
CA LEU A 494 -43.20 -9.09 -13.27
C LEU A 494 -43.46 -9.18 -14.77
N THR A 495 -42.72 -8.41 -15.58
CA THR A 495 -42.80 -8.46 -17.04
C THR A 495 -42.27 -9.78 -17.58
N LEU A 496 -41.12 -10.24 -17.06
CA LEU A 496 -40.50 -11.51 -17.45
C LEU A 496 -41.40 -12.69 -17.09
N ILE A 497 -41.93 -12.73 -15.86
CA ILE A 497 -42.92 -13.72 -15.43
C ILE A 497 -44.11 -13.73 -16.40
N ARG A 498 -44.61 -12.56 -16.80
CA ARG A 498 -45.75 -12.46 -17.74
C ARG A 498 -45.43 -13.00 -19.13
N ILE A 499 -44.19 -12.85 -19.62
CA ILE A 499 -43.74 -13.34 -20.92
C ILE A 499 -43.51 -14.86 -20.87
N THR A 500 -42.90 -15.36 -19.80
CA THR A 500 -42.57 -16.79 -19.65
C THR A 500 -43.78 -17.62 -19.23
N THR A 501 -44.82 -17.01 -18.66
CA THR A 501 -46.07 -17.70 -18.33
C THR A 501 -46.79 -18.13 -19.60
N PRO A 502 -47.03 -19.44 -19.81
CA PRO A 502 -47.74 -19.95 -20.97
C PRO A 502 -49.10 -19.27 -21.16
N ASP A 503 -49.46 -18.99 -22.40
CA ASP A 503 -50.71 -18.32 -22.78
C ASP A 503 -51.96 -18.94 -22.14
N ARG A 504 -51.95 -20.26 -21.92
CA ARG A 504 -53.02 -21.03 -21.29
C ARG A 504 -53.21 -20.69 -19.81
N LEU A 505 -52.11 -20.52 -19.07
CA LEU A 505 -52.10 -20.09 -17.66
C LEU A 505 -52.39 -18.59 -17.54
N ARG A 506 -51.87 -17.77 -18.46
CA ARG A 506 -52.15 -16.32 -18.49
C ARG A 506 -53.64 -16.02 -18.68
N ARG A 507 -54.33 -16.76 -19.55
CA ARG A 507 -55.80 -16.62 -19.75
C ARG A 507 -56.62 -17.13 -18.57
N ALA A 508 -56.09 -18.03 -17.76
CA ALA A 508 -56.73 -18.57 -16.55
C ALA A 508 -56.55 -17.70 -15.29
N SER A 509 -55.80 -16.60 -15.39
CA SER A 509 -55.51 -15.70 -14.27
C SER A 509 -56.73 -14.87 -13.84
N ARG A 510 -56.70 -14.35 -12.61
CA ARG A 510 -57.74 -13.42 -12.12
C ARG A 510 -57.67 -12.06 -12.84
N THR A 511 -56.49 -11.67 -13.32
CA THR A 511 -56.28 -10.41 -14.06
C THR A 511 -56.85 -10.47 -15.47
N SER A 512 -56.78 -11.62 -16.17
CA SER A 512 -57.46 -11.79 -17.46
C SER A 512 -58.98 -11.82 -17.33
N LEU A 513 -59.50 -12.36 -16.22
CA LEU A 513 -60.93 -12.42 -15.91
C LEU A 513 -61.50 -11.04 -15.60
N THR A 514 -60.78 -10.22 -14.83
CA THR A 514 -61.15 -8.82 -14.58
C THR A 514 -61.04 -7.96 -15.84
N ASP A 515 -59.99 -8.13 -16.66
CA ASP A 515 -59.88 -7.45 -17.97
C ASP A 515 -61.04 -7.81 -18.91
N ALA A 516 -61.43 -9.09 -18.97
CA ALA A 516 -62.55 -9.56 -19.80
C ALA A 516 -63.91 -9.07 -19.27
N TRP A 517 -64.10 -9.05 -17.95
CA TRP A 517 -65.32 -8.53 -17.32
C TRP A 517 -65.49 -7.02 -17.55
N MET A 518 -64.44 -6.24 -17.29
CA MET A 518 -64.44 -4.79 -17.53
C MET A 518 -64.63 -4.46 -19.00
N SER A 519 -63.96 -5.20 -19.90
CA SER A 519 -64.14 -5.01 -21.34
C SER A 519 -65.60 -5.26 -21.76
N ARG A 520 -66.24 -6.30 -21.23
CA ARG A 520 -67.65 -6.61 -21.48
C ARG A 520 -68.60 -5.56 -20.91
N LEU A 521 -68.32 -5.03 -19.72
CA LEU A 521 -69.13 -3.96 -19.11
C LEU A 521 -69.04 -2.65 -19.90
N LEU A 522 -67.85 -2.29 -20.35
CA LEU A 522 -67.60 -1.01 -21.02
C LEU A 522 -68.00 -1.01 -22.49
N LEU A 523 -67.74 -2.11 -23.21
CA LEU A 523 -68.07 -2.23 -24.64
C LEU A 523 -69.45 -2.82 -24.91
N GLY A 524 -70.09 -3.46 -23.91
CA GLY A 524 -71.38 -4.11 -24.08
C GLY A 524 -71.30 -5.53 -24.67
N ARG A 525 -72.45 -6.19 -24.75
CA ARG A 525 -72.59 -7.58 -25.26
C ARG A 525 -72.99 -7.55 -26.74
N LYS A 526 -72.39 -8.43 -27.55
CA LYS A 526 -72.86 -8.71 -28.91
C LYS A 526 -74.27 -9.28 -28.84
N ILE A 527 -75.18 -8.72 -29.63
CA ILE A 527 -76.57 -9.18 -29.76
C ILE A 527 -76.61 -10.27 -30.83
#